data_AF-A0A936PC78-F1
#
_entry.id   AF-A0A936PC78-F1
#
_cell.length_a   1.000
_cell.length_b   1.000
_cell.length_c   1.000
_cell.angle_alpha   90.00
_cell.angle_beta   90.00
_cell.angle_gamma   90.00
#
_symmetry.space_group_name_H-M   'P 1'
#
loop_
_entity.id
_entity.type
_entity.pdbx_description
1 polymer ?
#
loop_
_entity_poly.entity_id
_entity_poly.type
_entity_poly.pdbx_seq_one_letter_code
_entity_poly.pdbx_strand_id
1 'polypeptide(L)'
;MKKIILASVVAVSAVSSMSGAMAASSATASAVCAGSAGSGTQVTADTATFVKTAFSPKCSANVHLAGQDGGTYYRVGSTNTKGGRAWMGSSAGSGVSSVNCTNTAACTAADATAAATNASNASS
;
A
#
# COMPACT_ATOMS: atom_id res chain seq x y z
N MET A 1 32.34 5.14 -56.69
CA MET A 1 32.30 5.57 -55.28
C MET A 1 31.01 5.05 -54.65
N LYS A 2 31.09 4.05 -53.77
CA LYS A 2 29.91 3.39 -53.16
C LYS A 2 29.43 4.23 -51.98
N LYS A 3 28.19 4.74 -52.03
CA LYS A 3 27.56 5.48 -50.93
C LYS A 3 26.72 4.52 -50.10
N ILE A 4 27.11 4.35 -48.84
CA ILE A 4 26.42 3.56 -47.83
C ILE A 4 25.22 4.40 -47.34
N ILE A 5 24.01 3.85 -47.43
CA ILE A 5 22.81 4.43 -46.82
C ILE A 5 22.65 3.81 -45.44
N LEU A 6 23.04 4.56 -44.41
CA LEU A 6 22.90 4.21 -43.01
C LEU A 6 21.83 5.11 -42.37
N ALA A 7 20.57 4.92 -42.74
CA ALA A 7 19.48 5.80 -42.27
C ALA A 7 18.16 5.04 -42.11
N SER A 8 18.15 3.94 -41.36
CA SER A 8 16.93 3.15 -41.15
C SER A 8 16.83 2.51 -39.76
N VAL A 9 17.22 3.18 -38.67
CA VAL A 9 16.91 2.68 -37.30
C VAL A 9 16.73 3.84 -36.30
N VAL A 10 15.87 4.80 -36.59
CA VAL A 10 15.37 5.73 -35.55
C VAL A 10 13.87 5.97 -35.79
N ALA A 11 13.06 4.93 -35.56
CA ALA A 11 11.60 5.04 -35.58
C ALA A 11 10.93 3.99 -34.68
N VAL A 12 11.51 3.71 -33.51
CA VAL A 12 10.86 2.92 -32.45
C VAL A 12 11.01 3.68 -31.13
N SER A 13 10.31 4.80 -31.00
CA SER A 13 10.20 5.53 -29.72
C SER A 13 8.78 6.03 -29.45
N ALA A 14 7.77 5.52 -30.15
CA ALA A 14 6.37 5.97 -30.01
C ALA A 14 5.40 4.89 -29.47
N VAL A 15 5.90 3.77 -28.92
CA VAL A 15 5.07 2.74 -28.24
C VAL A 15 5.12 2.85 -26.71
N SER A 16 5.79 3.85 -26.15
CA SER A 16 5.86 4.03 -24.69
C SER A 16 4.69 4.86 -24.12
N SER A 17 3.73 5.29 -24.93
CA SER A 17 2.74 6.31 -24.54
C SER A 17 1.40 5.75 -24.05
N MET A 18 1.26 4.45 -23.79
CA MET A 18 0.00 3.89 -23.27
C MET A 18 0.13 2.76 -22.24
N SER A 19 1.23 2.71 -21.52
CA SER A 19 1.24 2.14 -20.16
C SER A 19 1.31 3.33 -19.20
N GLY A 20 0.14 3.95 -19.05
CA GLY A 20 -0.07 5.10 -18.18
C GLY A 20 0.64 4.87 -16.85
N ALA A 21 1.38 5.90 -16.45
CA ALA A 21 2.00 6.07 -15.16
C ALA A 21 1.18 5.46 -14.02
N MET A 22 1.39 4.19 -13.75
CA MET A 22 1.45 3.70 -12.39
C MET A 22 2.88 4.00 -11.96
N ALA A 23 3.18 5.29 -11.74
CA ALA A 23 4.05 5.61 -10.64
C ALA A 23 3.36 5.00 -9.44
N ALA A 24 3.65 3.72 -9.17
CA ALA A 24 3.37 3.11 -7.90
C ALA A 24 4.01 4.08 -6.93
N SER A 25 3.18 4.91 -6.30
CA SER A 25 3.57 5.65 -5.12
C SER A 25 4.14 4.57 -4.21
N SER A 26 5.46 4.50 -4.15
CA SER A 26 6.21 3.64 -3.24
C SER A 26 6.09 4.22 -1.84
N ALA A 27 4.91 4.72 -1.48
CA ALA A 27 4.58 5.03 -0.12
C ALA A 27 4.71 3.72 0.64
N THR A 28 5.70 3.64 1.50
CA THR A 28 5.83 2.52 2.43
C THR A 28 4.62 2.57 3.37
N ALA A 29 3.98 1.42 3.61
CA ALA A 29 2.94 1.34 4.61
C ALA A 29 3.47 1.88 5.95
N SER A 30 2.68 2.74 6.60
CA SER A 30 3.10 3.46 7.80
C SER A 30 2.11 3.19 8.94
N ALA A 31 2.62 3.16 10.17
CA ALA A 31 1.80 2.91 11.35
C ALA A 31 0.82 4.06 11.61
N VAL A 32 -0.46 3.73 11.63
CA VAL A 32 -1.59 4.60 11.97
C VAL A 32 -1.98 4.38 13.44
N CYS A 33 -2.02 3.13 13.90
CA CYS A 33 -2.20 2.75 15.30
C CYS A 33 -1.06 1.85 15.77
N ALA A 34 -0.52 2.12 16.96
CA ALA A 34 0.65 1.45 17.51
C ALA A 34 0.35 0.65 18.80
N GLY A 35 -0.85 0.09 18.93
CA GLY A 35 -1.23 -0.75 20.07
C GLY A 35 -1.64 0.01 21.34
N SER A 36 -1.68 1.34 21.30
CA SER A 36 -2.14 2.19 22.40
C SER A 36 -3.49 2.84 22.08
N ALA A 37 -4.34 3.01 23.10
CA ALA A 37 -5.59 3.73 22.95
C ALA A 37 -5.34 5.23 22.80
N GLY A 38 -6.08 5.91 21.92
CA GLY A 38 -5.95 7.36 21.73
C GLY A 38 -6.18 7.81 20.30
N SER A 39 -5.69 9.00 19.97
CA SER A 39 -5.66 9.47 18.59
C SER A 39 -4.47 8.83 17.86
N GLY A 40 -4.72 8.24 16.70
CA GLY A 40 -3.69 7.69 15.83
C GLY A 40 -2.95 8.75 15.04
N THR A 41 -1.94 8.31 14.31
CA THR A 41 -1.23 9.15 13.34
C THR A 41 -2.22 9.68 12.32
N GLN A 42 -2.11 10.97 11.98
CA GLN A 42 -2.95 11.55 10.94
C GLN A 42 -2.65 10.91 9.58
N VAL A 43 -3.70 10.43 8.92
CA VAL A 43 -3.68 10.10 7.51
C VAL A 43 -3.88 11.42 6.76
N THR A 44 -2.87 11.84 6.02
CA THR A 44 -2.89 13.10 5.27
C THR A 44 -3.67 12.94 3.97
N ALA A 45 -4.07 14.07 3.40
CA ALA A 45 -4.71 14.14 2.09
C ALA A 45 -3.99 15.19 1.25
N ASP A 46 -3.89 14.90 -0.04
CA ASP A 46 -3.37 15.76 -1.09
C ASP A 46 -4.16 15.48 -2.39
N THR A 47 -3.97 16.32 -3.39
CA THR A 47 -4.43 16.17 -4.76
C THR A 47 -4.05 14.81 -5.36
N ALA A 48 -2.87 14.29 -5.04
CA ALA A 48 -2.32 13.03 -5.57
C ALA A 48 -2.66 11.77 -4.75
N THR A 49 -3.27 11.88 -3.56
CA THR A 49 -3.57 10.73 -2.67
C THR A 49 -4.98 10.18 -2.90
N PHE A 50 -5.23 8.91 -2.58
CA PHE A 50 -6.58 8.34 -2.59
C PHE A 50 -7.46 9.01 -1.53
N VAL A 51 -6.90 9.23 -0.33
CA VAL A 51 -7.57 9.95 0.74
C VAL A 51 -7.69 11.43 0.36
N LYS A 52 -8.91 11.96 0.33
CA LYS A 52 -9.19 13.36 -0.07
C LYS A 52 -9.47 14.30 1.10
N THR A 53 -9.63 13.76 2.29
CA THR A 53 -9.80 14.54 3.52
C THR A 53 -8.93 13.93 4.59
N ALA A 54 -8.01 14.73 5.15
CA ALA A 54 -7.13 14.26 6.19
C ALA A 54 -7.94 13.86 7.43
N PHE A 55 -7.56 12.79 8.08
CA PHE A 55 -8.24 12.31 9.28
C PHE A 55 -7.26 11.66 10.25
N SER A 56 -7.59 11.70 11.55
CA SER A 56 -6.86 10.98 12.59
C SER A 56 -7.81 9.96 13.22
N PRO A 57 -7.64 8.66 12.97
CA PRO A 57 -8.53 7.65 13.53
C PRO A 57 -8.33 7.54 15.04
N LYS A 58 -9.37 7.07 15.74
CA LYS A 58 -9.24 6.67 17.14
C LYS A 58 -8.73 5.23 17.20
N CYS A 59 -7.57 5.07 17.82
CA CYS A 59 -6.95 3.78 18.05
C CYS A 59 -7.47 3.17 19.35
N SER A 60 -7.77 1.87 19.31
CA SER A 60 -8.03 1.07 20.50
C SER A 60 -6.73 0.52 21.06
N ALA A 61 -6.69 0.27 22.38
CA ALA A 61 -5.59 -0.47 22.98
C ALA A 61 -5.45 -1.85 22.30
N ASN A 62 -4.21 -2.31 22.16
CA ASN A 62 -3.83 -3.58 21.52
C ASN A 62 -3.99 -3.63 19.99
N VAL A 63 -4.57 -2.62 19.34
CA VAL A 63 -4.74 -2.62 17.88
C VAL A 63 -3.54 -1.96 17.20
N HIS A 64 -2.93 -2.70 16.29
CA HIS A 64 -2.00 -2.18 15.30
C HIS A 64 -2.72 -1.99 13.98
N LEU A 65 -2.57 -0.81 13.40
CA LEU A 65 -3.12 -0.47 12.09
C LEU A 65 -2.02 0.21 11.29
N ALA A 66 -1.80 -0.24 10.07
CA ALA A 66 -0.94 0.41 9.11
C ALA A 66 -1.75 0.76 7.87
N GLY A 67 -1.44 1.92 7.29
CA GLY A 67 -2.07 2.43 6.09
C GLY A 67 -1.04 2.74 5.02
N GLN A 68 -1.43 2.58 3.76
CA GLN A 68 -0.63 2.99 2.61
C GLN A 68 -1.54 3.67 1.59
N ASP A 69 -1.27 4.94 1.30
CA ASP A 69 -1.92 5.64 0.21
C ASP A 69 -1.11 5.45 -1.08
N GLY A 70 -1.70 4.73 -2.03
CA GLY A 70 -1.12 4.47 -3.35
C GLY A 70 -1.55 5.48 -4.42
N GLY A 71 -2.24 6.56 -4.03
CA GLY A 71 -2.79 7.58 -4.92
C GLY A 71 -4.13 7.18 -5.55
N THR A 72 -4.17 6.06 -6.27
CA THR A 72 -5.41 5.54 -6.89
C THR A 72 -6.18 4.58 -5.99
N TYR A 73 -5.53 4.03 -4.97
CA TYR A 73 -6.12 3.13 -3.99
C TYR A 73 -5.48 3.36 -2.61
N TYR A 74 -6.15 2.85 -1.59
CA TYR A 74 -5.66 2.84 -0.22
C TYR A 74 -5.63 1.41 0.30
N ARG A 75 -4.53 1.05 0.95
CA ARG A 75 -4.34 -0.27 1.54
C ARG A 75 -4.24 -0.15 3.03
N VAL A 76 -4.74 -1.17 3.71
CA VAL A 76 -4.72 -1.28 5.15
C VAL A 76 -4.26 -2.65 5.58
N GLY A 77 -3.51 -2.67 6.67
CA GLY A 77 -3.14 -3.86 7.39
C GLY A 77 -3.45 -3.67 8.86
N SER A 78 -4.12 -4.63 9.48
CA SER A 78 -4.48 -4.55 10.90
C SER A 78 -4.14 -5.83 11.65
N THR A 79 -3.78 -5.67 12.91
CA THR A 79 -3.59 -6.81 13.80
C THR A 79 -3.81 -6.40 15.26
N ASN A 80 -3.78 -7.37 16.16
CA ASN A 80 -3.98 -7.19 17.59
C ASN A 80 -2.87 -7.89 18.38
N THR A 81 -2.32 -7.24 19.41
CA THR A 81 -1.27 -7.81 20.28
C THR A 81 -1.69 -9.07 21.03
N LYS A 82 -2.99 -9.35 21.10
CA LYS A 82 -3.58 -10.56 21.70
C LYS A 82 -4.00 -11.61 20.68
N GLY A 83 -3.91 -11.29 19.38
CA GLY A 83 -4.27 -12.18 18.28
C GLY A 83 -3.04 -12.77 17.61
N GLY A 84 -3.27 -13.79 16.78
CA GLY A 84 -2.23 -14.44 15.97
C GLY A 84 -2.37 -14.20 14.47
N ARG A 85 -3.26 -13.30 14.05
CA ARG A 85 -3.56 -13.04 12.63
C ARG A 85 -3.42 -11.56 12.30
N ALA A 86 -2.89 -11.29 11.12
CA ALA A 86 -2.94 -9.99 10.49
C ALA A 86 -3.97 -10.03 9.35
N TRP A 87 -4.71 -8.94 9.21
CA TRP A 87 -5.76 -8.77 8.21
C TRP A 87 -5.30 -7.71 7.21
N MET A 88 -5.55 -7.97 5.93
CA MET A 88 -5.18 -7.08 4.84
C MET A 88 -6.42 -6.74 4.01
N GLY A 89 -6.49 -5.48 3.57
CA GLY A 89 -7.59 -4.99 2.74
C GLY A 89 -7.14 -3.83 1.85
N SER A 90 -7.83 -3.66 0.73
CA SER A 90 -7.52 -2.65 -0.28
C SER A 90 -8.80 -2.06 -0.86
N SER A 91 -8.81 -0.76 -1.13
CA SER A 91 -9.90 -0.13 -1.90
C SER A 91 -9.88 -0.48 -3.39
N ALA A 92 -8.82 -1.15 -3.86
CA ALA A 92 -8.73 -1.66 -5.23
C ALA A 92 -9.61 -2.91 -5.49
N GLY A 93 -10.24 -3.50 -4.47
CA GLY A 93 -11.05 -4.73 -4.56
C GLY A 93 -10.42 -5.91 -3.81
N SER A 94 -10.81 -7.15 -4.15
CA SER A 94 -10.34 -8.45 -3.60
C SER A 94 -10.80 -8.87 -2.19
N GLY A 95 -11.62 -8.08 -1.52
CA GLY A 95 -12.13 -8.43 -0.19
C GLY A 95 -11.07 -8.31 0.91
N VAL A 96 -11.38 -8.84 2.09
CA VAL A 96 -10.47 -8.84 3.25
C VAL A 96 -9.88 -10.23 3.40
N SER A 97 -8.55 -10.32 3.36
CA SER A 97 -7.81 -11.57 3.58
C SER A 97 -7.01 -11.53 4.88
N SER A 98 -6.52 -12.68 5.31
CA SER A 98 -5.76 -12.81 6.56
C SER A 98 -4.60 -13.77 6.43
N VAL A 99 -3.52 -13.43 7.13
CA VAL A 99 -2.30 -14.21 7.24
C VAL A 99 -1.95 -14.40 8.72
N ASN A 100 -1.26 -15.48 9.05
CA ASN A 100 -0.72 -15.64 10.40
C ASN A 100 0.40 -14.63 10.61
N CYS A 101 0.44 -14.02 11.80
CA CYS A 101 1.59 -13.21 12.19
C CYS A 101 2.82 -14.11 12.38
N THR A 102 4.00 -13.49 12.30
CA THR A 102 5.25 -14.21 12.54
C THR A 102 5.26 -14.82 13.95
N ASN A 103 4.71 -14.09 14.92
CA ASN A 103 4.40 -14.58 16.26
C ASN A 103 2.88 -14.75 16.40
N THR A 104 2.42 -16.00 16.46
CA THR A 104 0.99 -16.32 16.57
C THR A 104 0.40 -16.08 17.96
N ALA A 105 1.23 -15.85 18.98
CA ALA A 105 0.78 -15.52 20.33
C ALA A 105 0.60 -14.00 20.53
N ALA A 106 1.35 -13.18 19.78
CA ALA A 106 1.29 -11.73 19.89
C ALA A 106 1.77 -11.07 18.60
N CYS A 107 0.82 -10.66 17.77
CA CYS A 107 1.15 -9.87 16.59
C CYS A 107 1.68 -8.49 16.95
N THR A 108 2.52 -7.96 16.08
CA THR A 108 3.23 -6.69 16.27
C THR A 108 2.80 -5.64 15.25
N ALA A 109 3.26 -4.40 15.43
CA ALA A 109 3.07 -3.35 14.42
C ALA A 109 3.71 -3.72 13.06
N ALA A 110 4.79 -4.50 13.05
CA ALA A 110 5.44 -4.95 11.81
C ALA A 110 4.53 -5.88 11.00
N ASP A 111 3.75 -6.74 11.66
CA ASP A 111 2.80 -7.63 10.98
C ASP A 111 1.66 -6.82 10.31
N ALA A 112 1.20 -5.74 10.94
CA ALA A 112 0.23 -4.82 10.31
C ALA A 112 0.83 -4.13 9.07
N THR A 113 2.07 -3.65 9.15
CA THR A 113 2.76 -3.02 8.00
C THR A 113 2.97 -4.00 6.85
N ALA A 114 3.38 -5.24 7.16
CA ALA A 114 3.53 -6.30 6.18
C ALA A 114 2.18 -6.64 5.52
N ALA A 115 1.10 -6.76 6.31
CA ALA A 115 -0.24 -7.00 5.80
C ALA A 115 -0.72 -5.87 4.87
N ALA A 116 -0.49 -4.60 5.22
CA ALA A 116 -0.84 -3.46 4.37
C ALA A 116 -0.08 -3.49 3.03
N THR A 117 1.20 -3.85 3.08
CA THR A 117 2.04 -3.99 1.88
C THR A 117 1.56 -5.13 0.98
N ASN A 118 1.11 -6.24 1.58
CA ASN A 118 0.66 -7.42 0.86
C ASN A 118 -0.80 -7.35 0.37
N ALA A 119 -1.61 -6.39 0.87
CA ALA A 119 -3.00 -6.18 0.43
C ALA A 119 -3.13 -5.96 -1.09
N SER A 120 -2.04 -5.53 -1.72
CA SER A 120 -1.83 -5.35 -3.17
C SER A 120 -1.92 -6.63 -3.99
N ASN A 121 -1.52 -7.75 -3.38
CA ASN A 121 -1.28 -9.03 -4.05
C ASN A 121 -2.44 -10.01 -3.84
N ALA A 122 -3.44 -9.63 -3.03
CA ALA A 122 -4.57 -10.50 -2.69
C ALA A 122 -5.62 -10.61 -3.82
N SER A 123 -5.32 -10.11 -5.03
CA SER A 123 -6.11 -10.35 -6.24
C SER A 123 -5.95 -11.79 -6.72
N SER A 124 -6.56 -12.75 -6.02
CA SER A 124 -6.75 -14.12 -6.51
C SER A 124 -7.85 -14.81 -5.71
#